data_AF-A0A9D7FC81-F1
#
_entry.id   AF-A0A9D7FC81-F1
#
_cell.length_a   1.000
_cell.length_b   1.000
_cell.length_c   1.000
_cell.angle_alpha   90.00
_cell.angle_beta   90.00
_cell.angle_gamma   90.00
#
_symmetry.space_group_name_H-M   'P 1'
#
loop_
_entity.id
_entity.type
_entity.pdbx_description
1 polymer ?
#
loop_
_entity_poly.entity_id
_entity_poly.type
_entity_poly.pdbx_seq_one_letter_code
_entity_poly.pdbx_strand_id
1 'polypeptide(L)'
;MSTNPVRTLQLAAEYYALLSDMATRGESVTLGDLRSLHQKYHPDDDRPTDKMALLLEQYGLFEKAVDSDSAWEVPHVIGGVLRHLSLRQRLAAPGLLFPIIEEVARLTEDLRIAFNEADIDRLRMASNGIKQALDAARGLSRENSMAIVNEVMRIKSREDRRTLRERYLFITYLHEKHLSPLGALVDVGGEMEQRAAELIAVARHGRQVMQNDPVVPELTTKIIASVRRLKDEAWQDFSFIAT
;
A
#
# COMPACT_ATOMS: atom_id res chain seq x y z
N MET A 1 33.77 2.64 -8.75
CA MET A 1 33.74 2.07 -7.37
C MET A 1 32.55 1.14 -7.29
N SER A 2 32.68 -0.04 -6.67
CA SER A 2 31.56 -0.97 -6.47
C SER A 2 30.65 -0.39 -5.38
N THR A 3 29.53 0.21 -5.80
CA THR A 3 28.49 0.72 -4.89
C THR A 3 27.83 -0.47 -4.22
N ASN A 4 27.91 -0.55 -2.88
CA ASN A 4 27.23 -1.60 -2.12
C ASN A 4 25.71 -1.36 -2.23
N PRO A 5 24.95 -2.20 -2.97
CA PRO A 5 23.54 -1.95 -3.26
C PRO A 5 22.67 -2.01 -2.00
N VAL A 6 23.04 -2.86 -1.04
CA VAL A 6 22.34 -2.95 0.26
C VAL A 6 22.47 -1.63 1.01
N ARG A 7 23.67 -1.04 1.02
CA ARG A 7 23.93 0.23 1.70
C ARG A 7 23.27 1.40 0.99
N THR A 8 23.26 1.43 -0.35
CA THR A 8 22.53 2.45 -1.13
C THR A 8 21.05 2.44 -0.79
N LEU A 9 20.41 1.25 -0.75
CA LEU A 9 18.99 1.13 -0.42
C LEU A 9 18.69 1.54 1.03
N GLN A 10 19.57 1.20 1.98
CA GLN A 10 19.45 1.65 3.37
C GLN A 10 19.52 3.18 3.48
N LEU A 11 20.50 3.81 2.84
CA LEU A 11 20.64 5.28 2.84
C LEU A 11 19.47 5.96 2.12
N ALA A 12 18.98 5.38 1.02
CA ALA A 12 17.81 5.90 0.32
C ALA A 12 16.54 5.82 1.17
N ALA A 13 16.39 4.79 2.00
CA ALA A 13 15.30 4.66 2.95
C ALA A 13 15.46 5.62 4.14
N GLU A 14 16.67 5.71 4.70
CA GLU A 14 17.03 6.61 5.80
C GLU A 14 16.74 8.07 5.44
N TYR A 15 17.23 8.55 4.29
CA TYR A 15 17.09 9.94 3.84
C TYR A 15 15.92 10.16 2.87
N TYR A 16 14.95 9.24 2.83
CA TYR A 16 13.87 9.23 1.83
C TYR A 16 13.10 10.57 1.76
N ALA A 17 12.71 11.13 2.90
CA ALA A 17 11.89 12.34 2.95
C ALA A 17 12.62 13.56 2.36
N LEU A 18 13.93 13.67 2.66
CA LEU A 18 14.81 14.70 2.11
C LEU A 18 15.00 14.53 0.61
N LEU A 19 15.37 13.32 0.18
CA LEU A 19 15.59 13.00 -1.24
C LEU A 19 14.32 13.22 -2.07
N SER A 20 13.15 12.87 -1.52
CA SER A 20 11.87 13.05 -2.18
C SER A 20 11.45 14.53 -2.28
N ASP A 21 11.72 15.35 -1.27
CA ASP A 21 11.44 16.80 -1.32
C ASP A 21 12.32 17.45 -2.40
N MET A 22 13.62 17.14 -2.40
CA MET A 22 14.56 17.63 -3.42
C MET A 22 14.17 17.17 -4.83
N ALA A 23 13.86 15.90 -5.03
CA ALA A 23 13.43 15.37 -6.33
C ALA A 23 12.11 15.95 -6.83
N THR A 24 11.27 16.48 -5.94
CA THR A 24 9.99 17.14 -6.29
C THR A 24 10.22 18.59 -6.71
N ARG A 25 11.16 19.28 -6.06
CA ARG A 25 11.54 20.65 -6.42
C ARG A 25 12.23 20.72 -7.77
N GLY A 26 13.04 19.71 -8.10
CA GLY A 26 13.75 19.62 -9.38
C GLY A 26 14.81 20.71 -9.56
N GLU A 27 15.21 21.35 -8.46
CA GLU A 27 16.22 22.40 -8.41
C GLU A 27 17.42 21.92 -7.60
N SER A 28 18.60 22.41 -7.95
CA SER A 28 19.81 22.20 -7.15
C SER A 28 19.72 22.97 -5.83
N VAL A 29 20.27 22.38 -4.77
CA VAL A 29 20.27 22.97 -3.42
C VAL A 29 21.68 23.26 -2.96
N THR A 30 21.85 24.43 -2.37
CA THR A 30 23.12 24.84 -1.76
C THR A 30 23.33 24.12 -0.43
N LEU A 31 24.55 24.17 0.11
CA LEU A 31 24.83 23.62 1.45
C LEU A 31 23.95 24.24 2.54
N GLY A 32 23.59 25.52 2.42
CA GLY A 32 22.72 26.22 3.38
C GLY A 32 21.28 25.70 3.35
N ASP A 33 20.75 25.48 2.15
CA ASP A 33 19.42 24.90 1.96
C ASP A 33 19.39 23.43 2.41
N LEU A 34 20.46 22.69 2.08
CA LEU A 34 20.62 21.31 2.48
C LEU A 34 20.70 21.15 4.00
N ARG A 35 21.34 22.09 4.71
CA ARG A 35 21.36 22.10 6.19
C ARG A 35 19.96 22.31 6.75
N SER A 36 19.20 23.22 6.14
CA SER A 36 17.81 23.49 6.54
C SER A 36 16.91 22.26 6.29
N LEU A 37 17.10 21.57 5.17
CA LEU A 37 16.41 20.32 4.85
C LEU A 37 16.82 19.18 5.78
N HIS A 38 18.11 19.05 6.08
CA HIS A 38 18.63 18.05 7.00
C HIS A 38 18.03 18.21 8.39
N GLN A 39 18.06 19.42 8.95
CA GLN A 39 17.45 19.71 10.26
C GLN A 39 15.93 19.47 10.27
N LYS A 40 15.25 19.75 9.15
CA LYS A 40 13.80 19.55 9.02
C LYS A 40 13.40 18.07 9.07
N TYR A 41 14.14 17.21 8.38
CA TYR A 41 13.79 15.80 8.21
C TYR A 41 14.52 14.85 9.18
N HIS A 42 15.65 15.29 9.73
CA HIS A 42 16.50 14.55 10.65
C HIS A 42 16.97 15.46 11.81
N PRO A 43 16.04 15.92 12.67
CA PRO A 43 16.37 16.86 13.75
C PRO A 43 17.32 16.26 14.79
N ASP A 44 17.29 14.93 14.96
CA ASP A 44 18.10 14.17 15.92
C ASP A 44 19.40 13.60 15.29
N ASP A 45 19.70 13.89 14.02
CA ASP A 45 20.95 13.46 13.37
C ASP A 45 22.06 14.50 13.59
N ASP A 46 22.99 14.19 14.49
CA ASP A 46 24.17 14.99 14.78
C ASP A 46 25.21 15.00 13.64
N ARG A 47 24.98 14.25 12.55
CA ARG A 47 25.92 14.20 11.42
C ARG A 47 26.05 15.57 10.75
N PRO A 48 27.29 16.04 10.53
CA PRO A 48 27.53 17.24 9.73
C PRO A 48 26.94 17.11 8.31
N THR A 49 26.17 18.11 7.87
CA THR A 49 25.45 18.10 6.58
C THR A 49 26.38 17.92 5.38
N ASP A 50 27.59 18.46 5.44
CA ASP A 50 28.64 18.30 4.43
C ASP A 50 29.06 16.83 4.29
N LYS A 51 29.23 16.13 5.42
CA LYS A 51 29.55 14.69 5.42
C LYS A 51 28.39 13.83 4.93
N MET A 52 27.15 14.21 5.27
CA MET A 52 25.95 13.56 4.74
C MET A 52 25.86 13.75 3.22
N ALA A 53 26.10 14.95 2.69
CA ALA A 53 26.05 15.23 1.26
C ALA A 53 27.08 14.39 0.49
N LEU A 54 28.33 14.36 0.97
CA LEU A 54 29.39 13.54 0.40
C LEU A 54 29.06 12.04 0.43
N LEU A 55 28.42 11.57 1.51
CA LEU A 55 27.98 10.18 1.62
C LEU A 55 26.89 9.87 0.58
N LEU A 56 25.87 10.71 0.44
CA LEU A 56 24.82 10.51 -0.54
C LEU A 56 25.36 10.59 -1.98
N GLU A 57 26.32 11.47 -2.23
CA GLU A 57 27.05 11.59 -3.50
C GLU A 57 27.86 10.31 -3.81
N GLN A 58 28.60 9.79 -2.83
CA GLN A 58 29.38 8.56 -2.95
C GLN A 58 28.53 7.34 -3.37
N TYR A 59 27.28 7.28 -2.89
CA TYR A 59 26.35 6.20 -3.20
C TYR A 59 25.43 6.50 -4.39
N GLY A 60 25.65 7.60 -5.10
CA GLY A 60 24.90 7.98 -6.30
C GLY A 60 23.47 8.44 -6.05
N LEU A 61 23.15 8.85 -4.81
CA LEU A 61 21.87 9.44 -4.43
C LEU A 61 21.84 10.95 -4.65
N PHE A 62 23.02 11.58 -4.68
CA PHE A 62 23.26 12.95 -5.12
C PHE A 62 24.24 13.00 -6.28
N GLU A 63 24.18 14.11 -7.02
CA GLU A 63 25.22 14.57 -7.92
C GLU A 63 25.43 16.08 -7.75
N LYS A 64 26.57 16.58 -8.22
CA LYS A 64 26.84 18.01 -8.28
C LYS A 64 26.02 18.63 -9.41
N ALA A 65 25.45 19.81 -9.15
CA ALA A 65 24.75 20.55 -10.18
C ALA A 65 25.72 20.96 -11.30
N VAL A 66 25.26 20.89 -12.55
CA VAL A 66 26.06 21.25 -13.73
C VAL A 66 26.63 22.68 -13.65
N ASP A 67 25.88 23.59 -13.02
CA ASP A 67 26.22 25.01 -12.94
C ASP A 67 26.95 25.41 -11.63
N SER A 68 27.17 24.46 -10.70
CA SER A 68 27.81 24.79 -9.40
C SER A 68 28.39 23.57 -8.68
N ASP A 69 29.69 23.64 -8.38
CA ASP A 69 30.40 22.68 -7.52
C ASP A 69 29.97 22.73 -6.03
N SER A 70 29.19 23.75 -5.66
CA SER A 70 28.72 23.98 -4.29
C SER A 70 27.23 23.66 -4.08
N ALA A 71 26.57 23.14 -5.12
CA ALA A 71 25.18 22.72 -5.08
C ALA A 71 25.06 21.24 -5.43
N TRP A 72 24.03 20.61 -4.87
CA TRP A 72 23.70 19.21 -5.12
C TRP A 72 22.30 19.08 -5.68
N GLU A 73 22.12 18.10 -6.54
CA GLU A 73 20.82 17.69 -7.06
C GLU A 73 20.62 16.19 -6.90
N VAL A 74 19.35 15.77 -6.92
CA VAL A 74 19.02 14.34 -6.97
C VAL A 74 19.05 13.91 -8.44
N PRO A 75 19.87 12.91 -8.81
CA PRO A 75 19.93 12.47 -10.19
C PRO A 75 18.56 12.08 -10.73
N HIS A 76 18.27 12.43 -11.98
CA HIS A 76 16.95 12.25 -12.56
C HIS A 76 16.42 10.81 -12.42
N VAL A 77 17.29 9.81 -12.60
CA VAL A 77 16.96 8.39 -12.45
C VAL A 77 16.55 8.06 -11.01
N ILE A 78 17.28 8.58 -10.01
CA ILE A 78 16.93 8.42 -8.59
C ILE A 78 15.62 9.12 -8.29
N GLY A 79 15.42 10.35 -8.77
CA GLY A 79 14.16 11.08 -8.62
C GLY A 79 12.97 10.32 -9.24
N GLY A 80 13.17 9.69 -10.40
CA GLY A 80 12.19 8.82 -11.05
C GLY A 80 11.85 7.58 -10.21
N VAL A 81 12.86 6.89 -9.67
CA VAL A 81 12.68 5.73 -8.78
C VAL A 81 11.97 6.13 -7.49
N LEU A 82 12.37 7.23 -6.84
CA LEU A 82 11.74 7.74 -5.63
C LEU A 82 10.30 8.15 -5.87
N ARG A 83 9.99 8.82 -7.00
CA ARG A 83 8.62 9.13 -7.40
C ARG A 83 7.82 7.86 -7.67
N HIS A 84 8.38 6.87 -8.35
CA HIS A 84 7.71 5.58 -8.60
C HIS A 84 7.41 4.82 -7.30
N LEU A 85 8.37 4.77 -6.38
CA LEU A 85 8.19 4.17 -5.05
C LEU A 85 7.18 4.97 -4.21
N SER A 86 7.25 6.31 -4.28
CA SER A 86 6.28 7.20 -3.63
C SER A 86 4.88 6.98 -4.17
N LEU A 87 4.70 6.85 -5.49
CA LEU A 87 3.40 6.58 -6.11
C LEU A 87 2.88 5.19 -5.76
N ARG A 88 3.75 4.18 -5.68
CA ARG A 88 3.39 2.82 -5.24
C ARG A 88 3.06 2.72 -3.75
N GLN A 89 3.72 3.51 -2.89
CA GLN A 89 3.34 3.66 -1.48
C GLN A 89 2.13 4.57 -1.28
N ARG A 90 1.89 5.53 -2.18
CA ARG A 90 0.83 6.54 -2.01
C ARG A 90 -0.54 6.05 -2.41
N LEU A 91 -0.66 5.09 -3.32
CA LEU A 91 -1.94 4.55 -3.71
C LEU A 91 -1.70 3.10 -4.11
N ALA A 92 -2.09 2.16 -3.25
CA ALA A 92 -2.10 0.78 -3.67
C ALA A 92 -3.17 0.68 -4.76
N ALA A 93 -2.72 0.54 -6.01
CA ALA A 93 -3.57 0.68 -7.19
C ALA A 93 -4.84 -0.16 -7.00
N PRO A 94 -6.04 0.44 -7.01
CA PRO A 94 -7.27 -0.33 -6.76
C PRO A 94 -7.53 -1.38 -7.84
N GLY A 95 -6.82 -1.32 -8.96
CA GLY A 95 -6.73 -2.42 -9.94
C GLY A 95 -6.16 -3.72 -9.37
N LEU A 96 -5.58 -3.73 -8.17
CA LEU A 96 -5.15 -4.94 -7.46
C LEU A 96 -6.29 -5.59 -6.67
N LEU A 97 -7.38 -4.88 -6.42
CA LEU A 97 -8.50 -5.39 -5.64
C LEU A 97 -9.32 -6.43 -6.40
N PHE A 98 -9.64 -6.13 -7.67
CA PHE A 98 -10.40 -7.02 -8.54
C PHE A 98 -9.76 -8.41 -8.69
N PRO A 99 -8.45 -8.53 -9.00
CA PRO A 99 -7.78 -9.83 -9.03
C PRO A 99 -7.86 -10.60 -7.71
N ILE A 100 -7.84 -9.90 -6.56
CA ILE A 100 -7.98 -10.56 -5.25
C ILE A 100 -9.40 -11.10 -5.08
N ILE A 101 -10.43 -10.33 -5.48
CA ILE A 101 -11.83 -10.78 -5.44
C ILE A 101 -12.05 -11.98 -6.36
N GLU A 102 -11.52 -11.94 -7.58
CA GLU A 102 -11.58 -13.07 -8.53
C GLU A 102 -10.88 -14.31 -7.98
N GLU A 103 -9.72 -14.14 -7.33
CA GLU A 103 -9.00 -15.24 -6.70
C GLU A 103 -9.78 -15.84 -5.52
N VAL A 104 -10.44 -15.01 -4.70
CA VAL A 104 -11.35 -15.50 -3.65
C VAL A 104 -12.50 -16.31 -4.25
N ALA A 105 -13.09 -15.87 -5.36
CA ALA A 105 -14.15 -16.61 -6.05
C ALA A 105 -13.65 -17.96 -6.57
N ARG A 106 -12.50 -17.96 -7.25
CA ARG A 106 -11.86 -19.18 -7.78
C ARG A 106 -11.55 -20.19 -6.66
N LEU A 107 -10.95 -19.72 -5.56
CA LEU A 107 -10.63 -20.57 -4.43
C LEU A 107 -11.86 -21.05 -3.65
N THR A 108 -12.95 -20.28 -3.64
CA THR A 108 -14.23 -20.69 -3.07
C THR A 108 -14.82 -21.85 -3.85
N GLU A 109 -14.72 -21.81 -5.18
CA GLU A 109 -15.14 -22.90 -6.04
C GLU A 109 -14.25 -24.15 -5.86
N ASP A 110 -12.93 -23.98 -5.78
CA ASP A 110 -12.01 -25.08 -5.45
C ASP A 110 -12.34 -25.72 -4.09
N LEU A 111 -12.66 -24.90 -3.10
CA LEU A 111 -13.07 -25.37 -1.77
C LEU A 111 -14.40 -26.16 -1.84
N ARG A 112 -15.37 -25.69 -2.64
CA ARG A 112 -16.64 -26.38 -2.86
C ARG A 112 -16.43 -27.75 -3.51
N ILE A 113 -15.59 -27.83 -4.54
CA ILE A 113 -15.24 -29.09 -5.21
C ILE A 113 -14.56 -30.04 -4.22
N ALA A 114 -13.58 -29.55 -3.46
CA ALA A 114 -12.85 -30.34 -2.48
C ALA A 114 -13.76 -30.91 -1.37
N PHE A 115 -14.78 -30.17 -0.92
CA PHE A 115 -15.80 -30.70 0.00
C PHE A 115 -16.62 -31.83 -0.61
N ASN A 116 -17.01 -31.71 -1.89
CA ASN A 116 -17.80 -32.74 -2.57
C ASN A 116 -16.99 -34.02 -2.85
N GLU A 117 -15.70 -33.86 -3.13
CA GLU A 117 -14.77 -34.97 -3.36
C GLU A 117 -14.19 -35.57 -2.06
N ALA A 118 -14.49 -34.94 -0.91
CA ALA A 118 -13.89 -35.26 0.39
C ALA A 118 -12.34 -35.26 0.39
N ASP A 119 -11.74 -34.40 -0.44
CA ASP A 119 -10.28 -34.27 -0.57
C ASP A 119 -9.72 -33.28 0.46
N ILE A 120 -9.20 -33.83 1.56
CA ILE A 120 -8.66 -33.04 2.69
C ILE A 120 -7.44 -32.20 2.30
N ASP A 121 -6.58 -32.68 1.41
CA ASP A 121 -5.39 -31.94 1.03
C ASP A 121 -5.75 -30.75 0.14
N ARG A 122 -6.69 -30.95 -0.78
CA ARG A 122 -7.26 -29.86 -1.59
C ARG A 122 -8.02 -28.84 -0.73
N LEU A 123 -8.75 -29.28 0.29
CA LEU A 123 -9.39 -28.38 1.27
C LEU A 123 -8.37 -27.51 2.00
N ARG A 124 -7.25 -28.09 2.44
CA ARG A 124 -6.17 -27.34 3.12
C ARG A 124 -5.52 -26.32 2.20
N MET A 125 -5.23 -26.71 0.95
CA MET A 125 -4.65 -25.80 -0.05
C MET A 125 -5.59 -24.64 -0.36
N ALA A 126 -6.86 -24.91 -0.67
CA ALA A 126 -7.86 -23.89 -0.94
C ALA A 126 -8.06 -22.96 0.28
N SER A 127 -8.17 -23.53 1.48
CA SER A 127 -8.33 -22.74 2.71
C SER A 127 -7.15 -21.82 2.99
N ASN A 128 -5.91 -22.27 2.76
CA ASN A 128 -4.72 -21.45 2.96
C ASN A 128 -4.66 -20.32 1.92
N GLY A 129 -4.99 -20.62 0.66
CA GLY A 129 -5.12 -19.62 -0.40
C GLY A 129 -6.15 -18.55 -0.04
N ILE A 130 -7.35 -18.97 0.42
CA ILE A 130 -8.43 -18.07 0.82
C ILE A 130 -7.96 -17.14 1.93
N LYS A 131 -7.27 -17.68 2.95
CA LYS A 131 -6.74 -16.86 4.03
C LYS A 131 -5.75 -15.81 3.51
N GLN A 132 -4.82 -16.19 2.64
CA GLN A 132 -3.84 -15.27 2.07
C GLN A 132 -4.50 -14.17 1.23
N ALA A 133 -5.49 -14.53 0.40
CA ALA A 133 -6.23 -13.58 -0.41
C ALA A 133 -7.03 -12.58 0.46
N LEU A 134 -7.69 -13.07 1.51
CA LEU A 134 -8.41 -12.21 2.47
C LEU A 134 -7.45 -11.29 3.24
N ASP A 135 -6.30 -11.79 3.68
CA ASP A 135 -5.29 -10.97 4.37
C ASP A 135 -4.67 -9.92 3.42
N ALA A 136 -4.48 -10.25 2.13
CA ALA A 136 -4.07 -9.29 1.11
C ALA A 136 -5.12 -8.20 0.87
N ALA A 137 -6.41 -8.57 0.79
CA ALA A 137 -7.50 -7.60 0.68
C ALA A 137 -7.53 -6.64 1.88
N ARG A 138 -7.30 -7.17 3.10
CA ARG A 138 -7.22 -6.36 4.33
C ARG A 138 -6.04 -5.39 4.30
N GLY A 139 -4.84 -5.87 3.95
CA GLY A 139 -3.67 -5.02 3.81
C GLY A 139 -3.91 -3.88 2.81
N LEU A 140 -4.48 -4.21 1.65
CA LEU A 140 -4.78 -3.27 0.59
C LEU A 140 -5.83 -2.22 1.01
N SER A 141 -6.88 -2.64 1.74
CA SER A 141 -7.90 -1.75 2.32
C SER A 141 -7.26 -0.73 3.26
N ARG A 142 -6.48 -1.21 4.23
CA ARG A 142 -5.90 -0.38 5.27
C ARG A 142 -4.85 0.60 4.73
N GLU A 143 -3.98 0.12 3.85
CA GLU A 143 -2.96 0.96 3.18
C GLU A 143 -3.63 2.07 2.38
N ASN A 144 -4.70 1.76 1.64
CA ASN A 144 -5.44 2.76 0.88
C ASN A 144 -6.21 3.75 1.76
N SER A 145 -6.89 3.29 2.81
CA SER A 145 -7.59 4.20 3.74
C SER A 145 -6.61 5.18 4.40
N MET A 146 -5.49 4.69 4.92
CA MET A 146 -4.45 5.54 5.51
C MET A 146 -3.87 6.55 4.50
N ALA A 147 -3.61 6.10 3.27
CA ALA A 147 -3.12 6.97 2.21
C ALA A 147 -4.11 8.10 1.86
N ILE A 148 -5.40 7.77 1.76
CA ILE A 148 -6.46 8.74 1.47
C ILE A 148 -6.61 9.75 2.61
N VAL A 149 -6.62 9.29 3.86
CA VAL A 149 -6.70 10.16 5.05
C VAL A 149 -5.53 11.15 5.08
N ASN A 150 -4.31 10.66 4.85
CA ASN A 150 -3.11 11.51 4.82
C ASN A 150 -3.18 12.57 3.71
N GLU A 151 -3.68 12.18 2.54
CA GLU A 151 -3.79 13.09 1.40
C GLU A 151 -4.89 14.15 1.62
N VAL A 152 -6.05 13.76 2.19
CA VAL A 152 -7.10 14.69 2.61
C VAL A 152 -6.58 15.66 3.66
N MET A 153 -5.82 15.18 4.65
CA MET A 153 -5.22 16.02 5.69
C MET A 153 -4.23 17.03 5.10
N ARG A 154 -3.40 16.63 4.13
CA ARG A 154 -2.47 17.51 3.42
C ARG A 154 -3.17 18.61 2.61
N ILE A 155 -4.29 18.27 1.97
CA ILE A 155 -5.12 19.26 1.25
C ILE A 155 -5.76 20.23 2.26
N LYS A 156 -6.30 19.71 3.37
CA LYS A 156 -6.93 20.51 4.44
C LYS A 156 -5.93 21.44 5.15
N SER A 157 -4.69 21.00 5.37
CA SER A 157 -3.63 21.80 6.01
C SER A 157 -3.07 22.91 5.13
N ARG A 158 -3.44 22.97 3.84
CA ARG A 158 -2.87 23.89 2.82
C ARG A 158 -1.34 23.83 2.71
N GLU A 159 -0.72 22.73 3.14
CA GLU A 159 0.72 22.49 2.92
C GLU A 159 1.04 22.21 1.44
N ASP A 160 0.01 21.89 0.67
CA ASP A 160 0.01 21.80 -0.78
C ASP A 160 0.04 23.22 -1.40
N ARG A 161 1.04 23.50 -2.25
CA ARG A 161 1.17 24.78 -3.01
C ARG A 161 0.27 24.84 -4.25
N ARG A 162 -0.67 23.91 -4.44
CA ARG A 162 -1.49 23.81 -5.66
C ARG A 162 -2.58 24.87 -5.66
N THR A 163 -2.94 25.30 -6.86
CA THR A 163 -4.08 26.18 -7.13
C THR A 163 -5.41 25.47 -6.84
N LEU A 164 -6.49 26.24 -6.65
CA LEU A 164 -7.83 25.69 -6.41
C LEU A 164 -8.27 24.71 -7.51
N ARG A 165 -7.95 25.02 -8.78
CA ARG A 165 -8.26 24.18 -9.94
C ARG A 165 -7.51 22.85 -9.90
N GLU A 166 -6.23 22.87 -9.58
CA GLU A 166 -5.41 21.66 -9.46
C GLU A 166 -5.85 20.79 -8.28
N ARG A 167 -6.24 21.40 -7.16
CA ARG A 167 -6.83 20.67 -6.02
C ARG A 167 -8.12 19.97 -6.42
N TYR A 168 -9.01 20.66 -7.13
CA TYR A 168 -10.26 20.06 -7.60
C TYR A 168 -10.01 18.86 -8.52
N LEU A 169 -9.16 19.03 -9.55
CA LEU A 169 -8.80 17.94 -10.47
C LEU A 169 -8.17 16.74 -9.74
N PHE A 170 -7.34 17.01 -8.75
CA PHE A 170 -6.69 15.98 -7.96
C PHE A 170 -7.67 15.26 -7.02
N ILE A 171 -8.60 15.97 -6.40
CA ILE A 171 -9.68 15.36 -5.59
C ILE A 171 -10.57 14.49 -6.48
N THR A 172 -10.97 14.98 -7.67
CA THR A 172 -11.75 14.20 -8.63
C THR A 172 -11.00 12.94 -9.07
N TYR A 173 -9.70 13.05 -9.35
CA TYR A 173 -8.85 11.90 -9.67
C TYR A 173 -8.81 10.88 -8.52
N LEU A 174 -8.61 11.33 -7.28
CA LEU A 174 -8.66 10.45 -6.10
C LEU A 174 -10.02 9.79 -5.94
N HIS A 175 -11.10 10.53 -6.15
CA HIS A 175 -12.44 10.00 -6.04
C HIS A 175 -12.70 8.90 -7.08
N GLU A 176 -12.43 9.18 -8.35
CA GLU A 176 -12.72 8.25 -9.45
C GLU A 176 -11.76 7.06 -9.51
N LYS A 177 -10.47 7.29 -9.27
CA LYS A 177 -9.44 6.26 -9.46
C LYS A 177 -9.12 5.49 -8.20
N HIS A 178 -9.50 5.98 -7.01
CA HIS A 178 -9.14 5.39 -5.72
C HIS A 178 -10.32 5.11 -4.81
N LEU A 179 -11.18 6.09 -4.53
CA LEU A 179 -12.32 5.89 -3.64
C LEU A 179 -13.43 5.03 -4.26
N SER A 180 -13.82 5.31 -5.50
CA SER A 180 -14.90 4.57 -6.17
C SER A 180 -14.65 3.06 -6.28
N PRO A 181 -13.44 2.59 -6.69
CA PRO A 181 -13.14 1.16 -6.69
C PRO A 181 -13.09 0.52 -5.29
N LEU A 182 -12.73 1.28 -4.25
CA LEU A 182 -12.75 0.81 -2.86
C LEU A 182 -14.17 0.78 -2.30
N GLY A 183 -15.06 1.64 -2.79
CA GLY A 183 -16.50 1.59 -2.50
C GLY A 183 -17.07 0.19 -2.77
N ALA A 184 -16.62 -0.50 -3.82
CA ALA A 184 -17.05 -1.87 -4.12
C ALA A 184 -16.69 -2.92 -3.05
N LEU A 185 -15.74 -2.65 -2.14
CA LEU A 185 -15.48 -3.51 -0.97
C LEU A 185 -16.49 -3.34 0.16
N VAL A 186 -17.04 -2.14 0.29
CA VAL A 186 -17.82 -1.69 1.46
C VAL A 186 -19.30 -1.55 1.12
N ASP A 187 -19.63 -1.41 -0.17
CA ASP A 187 -20.97 -1.31 -0.68
C ASP A 187 -21.79 -2.54 -0.28
N VAL A 188 -22.90 -2.27 0.38
CA VAL A 188 -23.89 -3.30 0.74
C VAL A 188 -24.48 -3.86 -0.56
N GLY A 189 -24.29 -5.16 -0.79
CA GLY A 189 -24.65 -5.86 -2.02
C GLY A 189 -23.58 -5.87 -3.11
N GLY A 190 -22.41 -5.27 -2.87
CA GLY A 190 -21.28 -5.26 -3.79
C GLY A 190 -20.63 -6.64 -3.99
N GLU A 191 -19.76 -6.75 -5.00
CA GLU A 191 -19.12 -8.01 -5.41
C GLU A 191 -18.41 -8.70 -4.23
N MET A 192 -17.67 -7.95 -3.41
CA MET A 192 -16.96 -8.50 -2.26
C MET A 192 -17.91 -9.08 -1.21
N GLU A 193 -19.05 -8.42 -0.95
CA GLU A 193 -20.04 -8.94 -0.01
C GLU A 193 -20.68 -10.23 -0.55
N GLN A 194 -20.96 -10.29 -1.85
CA GLN A 194 -21.47 -11.50 -2.50
C GLN A 194 -20.46 -12.65 -2.37
N ARG A 195 -19.18 -12.42 -2.67
CA ARG A 195 -18.13 -13.45 -2.54
C ARG A 195 -17.90 -13.87 -1.09
N ALA A 196 -17.96 -12.94 -0.15
CA ALA A 196 -17.90 -13.25 1.27
C ALA A 196 -19.09 -14.12 1.73
N ALA A 197 -20.30 -13.80 1.27
CA ALA A 197 -21.50 -14.58 1.58
C ALA A 197 -21.44 -15.99 0.97
N GLU A 198 -20.98 -16.09 -0.28
CA GLU A 198 -20.77 -17.35 -1.00
C GLU A 198 -19.76 -18.24 -0.27
N LEU A 199 -18.61 -17.68 0.12
CA LEU A 199 -17.59 -18.40 0.88
C LEU A 199 -18.10 -18.90 2.24
N ILE A 200 -18.89 -18.09 2.96
CA ILE A 200 -19.55 -18.52 4.21
C ILE A 200 -20.54 -19.66 3.95
N ALA A 201 -21.31 -19.59 2.86
CA ALA A 201 -22.26 -20.63 2.49
C ALA A 201 -21.54 -21.95 2.18
N VAL A 202 -20.45 -21.91 1.40
CA VAL A 202 -19.61 -23.09 1.10
C VAL A 202 -19.00 -23.66 2.36
N ALA A 203 -18.45 -22.83 3.26
CA ALA A 203 -17.90 -23.30 4.54
C ALA A 203 -18.97 -23.98 5.41
N ARG A 204 -20.20 -23.46 5.44
CA ARG A 204 -21.31 -24.09 6.17
C ARG A 204 -21.73 -25.41 5.53
N HIS A 205 -21.78 -25.46 4.21
CA HIS A 205 -22.09 -26.68 3.46
C HIS A 205 -21.05 -27.77 3.73
N GLY A 206 -19.76 -27.42 3.72
CA GLY A 206 -18.67 -28.35 4.05
C GLY A 206 -18.82 -29.00 5.42
N ARG A 207 -19.25 -28.25 6.44
CA ARG A 207 -19.57 -28.83 7.76
C ARG A 207 -20.72 -29.84 7.72
N GLN A 208 -21.68 -29.68 6.81
CA GLN A 208 -22.82 -30.59 6.68
C GLN A 208 -22.45 -31.85 5.90
N VAL A 209 -21.60 -31.73 4.87
CA VAL A 209 -21.18 -32.87 4.03
C VAL A 209 -20.14 -33.73 4.75
N MET A 210 -19.21 -33.11 5.48
CA MET A 210 -18.10 -33.80 6.14
C MET A 210 -18.19 -33.72 7.67
N GLN A 211 -19.34 -34.08 8.24
CA GLN A 211 -19.62 -33.98 9.69
C GLN A 211 -18.68 -34.82 10.57
N ASN A 212 -18.17 -35.92 10.02
CA ASN A 212 -17.33 -36.88 10.75
C ASN A 212 -15.83 -36.59 10.63
N ASP A 213 -15.43 -35.62 9.80
CA ASP A 213 -14.03 -35.26 9.65
C ASP A 213 -13.61 -34.28 10.77
N PRO A 214 -12.54 -34.57 11.52
CA PRO A 214 -12.13 -33.75 12.67
C PRO A 214 -11.51 -32.39 12.28
N VAL A 215 -11.05 -32.22 11.04
CA VAL A 215 -10.35 -31.01 10.57
C VAL A 215 -11.34 -29.96 10.04
N VAL A 216 -12.43 -30.42 9.42
CA VAL A 216 -13.43 -29.56 8.76
C VAL A 216 -14.07 -28.51 9.69
N PRO A 217 -14.46 -28.82 10.94
CA PRO A 217 -15.03 -27.81 11.85
C PRO A 217 -14.06 -26.66 12.15
N GLU A 218 -12.79 -26.95 12.35
CA GLU A 218 -11.77 -25.93 12.65
C GLU A 218 -11.52 -25.04 11.43
N LEU A 219 -11.34 -25.66 10.26
CA LEU A 219 -11.04 -24.98 9.00
C LEU A 219 -12.18 -24.02 8.61
N THR A 220 -13.43 -24.52 8.63
CA THR A 220 -14.61 -23.71 8.30
C THR A 220 -14.84 -22.56 9.29
N THR A 221 -14.57 -22.79 10.58
CA THR A 221 -14.64 -21.73 11.61
C THR A 221 -13.61 -20.64 11.35
N LYS A 222 -12.37 -21.00 10.99
CA LYS A 222 -11.31 -20.06 10.64
C LYS A 222 -11.66 -19.22 9.41
N ILE A 223 -12.18 -19.84 8.35
CA ILE A 223 -12.64 -19.11 7.15
C ILE A 223 -13.71 -18.09 7.52
N ILE A 224 -14.77 -18.52 8.22
CA ILE A 224 -15.88 -17.63 8.60
C ILE A 224 -15.37 -16.46 9.48
N ALA A 225 -14.46 -16.74 10.41
CA ALA A 225 -13.86 -15.71 11.25
C ALA A 225 -13.04 -14.70 10.44
N SER A 226 -12.23 -15.15 9.49
CA SER A 226 -11.44 -14.28 8.61
C SER A 226 -12.33 -13.39 7.74
N VAL A 227 -13.41 -13.93 7.17
CA VAL A 227 -14.37 -13.15 6.38
C VAL A 227 -15.05 -12.08 7.22
N ARG A 228 -15.52 -12.42 8.42
CA ARG A 228 -16.14 -11.46 9.35
C ARG A 228 -15.17 -10.35 9.72
N ARG A 229 -13.93 -10.70 10.04
CA ARG A 229 -12.89 -9.74 10.40
C ARG A 229 -12.59 -8.78 9.24
N LEU A 230 -12.50 -9.28 8.00
CA LEU A 230 -12.34 -8.41 6.83
C LEU A 230 -13.51 -7.43 6.71
N LYS A 231 -14.76 -7.88 6.89
CA LYS A 231 -15.93 -6.99 6.85
C LYS A 231 -15.86 -5.91 7.93
N ASP A 232 -15.58 -6.29 9.17
CA ASP A 232 -15.53 -5.36 10.30
C ASP A 232 -14.42 -4.31 10.11
N GLU A 233 -13.23 -4.73 9.66
CA GLU A 233 -12.09 -3.83 9.44
C GLU A 233 -12.29 -2.92 8.21
N ALA A 234 -12.77 -3.45 7.09
CA ALA A 234 -13.09 -2.63 5.92
C ALA A 234 -14.17 -1.59 6.28
N TRP A 235 -15.21 -1.98 7.01
CA TRP A 235 -16.23 -1.03 7.44
C TRP A 235 -15.66 0.09 8.32
N GLN A 236 -14.78 -0.24 9.27
CA GLN A 236 -14.09 0.74 10.11
C GLN A 236 -13.22 1.69 9.27
N ASP A 237 -12.41 1.15 8.35
CA ASP A 237 -11.49 1.90 7.51
C ASP A 237 -12.18 2.95 6.63
N PHE A 238 -13.43 2.69 6.21
CA PHE A 238 -14.16 3.56 5.28
C PHE A 238 -15.31 4.35 5.92
N SER A 239 -15.76 4.00 7.12
CA SER A 239 -16.82 4.75 7.85
C SER A 239 -16.45 6.23 8.10
N PHE A 240 -15.16 6.53 8.26
CA PHE A 240 -14.68 7.90 8.48
C PHE A 240 -14.71 8.77 7.21
N ILE A 241 -14.78 8.18 6.02
CA ILE A 241 -14.72 8.92 4.74
C ILE A 241 -16.11 9.42 4.32
N ALA A 242 -17.19 8.81 4.84
CA ALA A 242 -18.58 9.13 4.50
C ALA A 242 -19.21 10.24 5.37
N THR A 243 -18.45 10.87 6.28
CA THR A 243 -18.91 11.94 7.18
C THR A 243 -18.18 13.24 6.90
#